data_AF-A0A2D6XDW4-F1
#
_entry.id   AF-A0A2D6XDW4-F1
#
_cell.length_a   1.000
_cell.length_b   1.000
_cell.length_c   1.000
_cell.angle_alpha   90.00
_cell.angle_beta   90.00
_cell.angle_gamma   90.00
#
_symmetry.space_group_name_H-M   'P 1'
#
loop_
_entity.id
_entity.type
_entity.pdbx_description
1 polymer ?
#
loop_
_entity_poly.entity_id
_entity_poly.type
_entity_poly.pdbx_seq_one_letter_code
_entity_poly.pdbx_strand_id
1 'polypeptide(L)'
;MILNLTLNEILYLDDSLTLIREDGDFDPRFSGSRLLAPMAISAAPPELLLKLGSAFLELSDSGDSTSVEVDEDDLWLLREVTNSGISYNGERIGLSLKKKIYTALHDMYVSEVLDEMELPPVDLSITEPNMNRDRLDAFHYLEDESE
;
A
#
# COMPACT_ATOMS: atom_id res chain seq x y z
N MET A 1 -3.44 0.15 -8.52
CA MET A 1 -2.63 0.89 -7.51
C MET A 1 -1.21 0.37 -7.54
N ILE A 2 -0.21 1.14 -7.08
CA ILE A 2 1.20 0.72 -7.16
C ILE A 2 1.81 0.63 -5.75
N LEU A 3 2.40 -0.51 -5.43
CA LEU A 3 3.22 -0.70 -4.23
C LEU A 3 4.70 -0.78 -4.60
N ASN A 4 5.53 0.04 -3.96
CA ASN A 4 6.98 -0.06 -4.10
C ASN A 4 7.52 -1.03 -3.04
N LEU A 5 7.95 -2.20 -3.47
CA LEU A 5 8.34 -3.31 -2.60
C LEU A 5 9.85 -3.59 -2.68
N THR A 6 10.46 -3.90 -1.53
CA THR A 6 11.84 -4.38 -1.46
C THR A 6 11.90 -5.90 -1.68
N LEU A 7 13.10 -6.43 -1.92
CA LEU A 7 13.31 -7.87 -2.07
C LEU A 7 12.82 -8.66 -0.83
N ASN A 8 13.13 -8.20 0.37
CA ASN A 8 12.70 -8.86 1.61
C ASN A 8 11.17 -8.84 1.77
N GLU A 9 10.52 -7.78 1.35
CA GLU A 9 9.05 -7.66 1.37
C GLU A 9 8.40 -8.63 0.37
N ILE A 10 8.92 -8.73 -0.86
CA ILE A 10 8.41 -9.66 -1.87
C ILE A 10 8.58 -11.12 -1.42
N LEU A 11 9.76 -11.49 -0.92
CA LEU A 11 10.02 -12.85 -0.43
C LEU A 11 9.08 -13.21 0.73
N TYR A 12 8.88 -12.29 1.66
CA TYR A 12 7.94 -12.49 2.75
C TYR A 12 6.50 -12.69 2.26
N LEU A 13 6.04 -11.89 1.30
CA LEU A 13 4.70 -12.02 0.73
C LEU A 13 4.53 -13.34 -0.02
N ASP A 14 5.48 -13.72 -0.86
CA ASP A 14 5.46 -15.00 -1.60
C ASP A 14 5.42 -16.21 -0.64
N ASP A 15 6.21 -16.17 0.44
CA ASP A 15 6.20 -17.21 1.48
C ASP A 15 4.89 -17.24 2.29
N SER A 16 4.15 -16.13 2.33
CA SER A 16 2.93 -15.97 3.12
C SER A 16 1.64 -16.28 2.34
N LEU A 17 1.76 -16.54 1.04
CA LEU A 17 0.63 -16.83 0.15
C LEU A 17 0.68 -18.28 -0.35
N THR A 18 -0.49 -18.81 -0.71
CA THR A 18 -0.62 -20.10 -1.41
C THR A 18 -1.54 -19.96 -2.61
N LEU A 19 -1.46 -20.88 -3.57
CA LEU A 19 -2.23 -20.79 -4.81
C LEU A 19 -3.69 -21.23 -4.58
N ILE A 20 -4.66 -20.39 -4.95
CA ILE A 20 -6.05 -20.83 -5.18
C ILE A 20 -6.17 -21.38 -6.60
N ARG A 21 -6.76 -22.56 -6.74
CA ARG A 21 -7.28 -23.05 -8.03
C ARG A 21 -8.76 -23.33 -7.85
N GLU A 22 -9.60 -22.81 -8.76
CA GLU A 22 -11.01 -23.15 -8.77
C GLU A 22 -11.18 -24.64 -9.11
N ASP A 23 -11.96 -25.34 -8.29
CA ASP A 23 -12.24 -26.76 -8.43
C ASP A 23 -13.13 -27.01 -9.66
N GLY A 24 -12.50 -27.21 -10.82
CA GLY A 24 -13.13 -27.83 -11.99
C GLY A 24 -12.91 -29.34 -12.05
N ASP A 25 -11.76 -29.80 -11.55
CA ASP A 25 -11.38 -31.20 -11.40
C ASP A 25 -10.24 -31.24 -10.37
N PHE A 26 -10.53 -31.71 -9.15
CA PHE A 26 -9.52 -31.92 -8.13
C PHE A 26 -8.55 -33.02 -8.61
N ASP A 27 -7.52 -32.64 -9.35
CA ASP A 27 -6.44 -33.54 -9.77
C ASP A 27 -5.36 -33.52 -8.69
N PRO A 28 -5.21 -34.61 -7.90
CA PRO A 28 -4.28 -34.68 -6.78
C PRO A 28 -2.81 -34.53 -7.20
N ARG A 29 -2.48 -34.66 -8.50
CA ARG A 29 -1.14 -34.40 -9.05
C ARG A 29 -0.76 -32.92 -9.02
N PHE A 30 -1.74 -32.03 -8.95
CA PHE A 30 -1.53 -30.59 -8.79
C PHE A 30 -1.75 -30.11 -7.35
N SER A 31 -2.06 -31.02 -6.42
CA SER A 31 -2.06 -30.72 -4.99
C SER A 31 -0.62 -30.77 -4.46
N GLY A 32 0.09 -29.66 -4.62
CA GLY A 32 1.27 -29.41 -3.81
C GLY A 32 0.81 -29.13 -2.39
N SER A 33 0.61 -30.17 -1.56
CA SER A 33 0.47 -29.97 -0.13
C SER A 33 1.81 -29.52 0.41
N ARG A 34 2.01 -28.19 0.53
CA ARG A 34 3.07 -27.67 1.41
C ARG A 34 2.71 -28.23 2.79
N LEU A 35 3.60 -29.02 3.40
CA LEU A 35 3.52 -29.27 4.84
C LEU A 35 3.28 -27.90 5.47
N LEU A 36 2.29 -27.78 6.36
CA LEU A 36 1.96 -26.54 7.08
C LEU A 36 3.20 -26.07 7.87
N ALA A 37 4.17 -25.50 7.17
CA ALA A 37 5.02 -24.48 7.71
C ALA A 37 4.07 -23.32 7.99
N PRO A 38 4.04 -22.80 9.23
CA PRO A 38 3.02 -21.86 9.70
C PRO A 38 3.24 -20.46 9.12
N MET A 39 3.24 -20.33 7.79
CA MET A 39 3.59 -19.09 7.09
C MET A 39 2.57 -18.73 6.00
N ALA A 40 2.04 -19.68 5.24
CA ALA A 40 0.98 -19.38 4.28
C ALA A 40 -0.37 -19.21 5.01
N ILE A 41 -0.79 -17.95 5.22
CA ILE A 41 -1.98 -17.61 6.01
C ILE A 41 -3.23 -17.55 5.12
N SER A 42 -3.06 -17.19 3.84
CA SER A 42 -4.18 -17.04 2.92
C SER A 42 -3.81 -17.48 1.52
N ALA A 43 -4.84 -17.79 0.75
CA ALA A 43 -4.70 -18.22 -0.63
C ALA A 43 -4.91 -17.02 -1.58
N ALA A 44 -4.15 -16.98 -2.67
CA ALA A 44 -4.06 -15.86 -3.61
C ALA A 44 -4.45 -16.29 -5.03
N PRO A 45 -4.96 -15.34 -5.85
CA PRO A 45 -5.13 -15.57 -7.28
C PRO A 45 -3.77 -15.76 -7.98
N PRO A 46 -3.70 -16.58 -9.04
CA PRO A 46 -2.48 -16.79 -9.83
C PRO A 46 -1.85 -15.48 -10.32
N GLU A 47 -2.68 -14.49 -10.64
CA GLU A 47 -2.28 -13.17 -11.13
C GLU A 47 -1.40 -12.43 -10.12
N LEU A 48 -1.78 -12.44 -8.83
CA LEU A 48 -0.98 -11.81 -7.76
C LEU A 48 0.37 -12.51 -7.59
N LEU A 49 0.37 -13.84 -7.61
CA LEU A 49 1.60 -14.63 -7.50
C LEU A 49 2.54 -14.38 -8.69
N LEU A 50 2.00 -14.26 -9.90
CA LEU A 50 2.79 -13.92 -11.09
C LEU A 50 3.40 -12.51 -10.98
N LYS A 51 2.63 -11.51 -10.53
CA LYS A 51 3.13 -10.15 -10.31
C LYS A 51 4.30 -10.14 -9.32
N LEU A 52 4.18 -10.84 -8.18
CA LEU A 52 5.25 -10.96 -7.18
C LEU A 52 6.48 -11.70 -7.73
N GLY A 53 6.27 -12.79 -8.48
CA GLY A 53 7.36 -13.53 -9.12
C GLY A 53 8.12 -12.72 -10.17
N SER A 54 7.40 -11.95 -10.99
CA SER A 54 8.02 -11.01 -11.94
C SER A 54 8.83 -9.93 -11.24
N ALA A 55 8.26 -9.34 -10.18
CA ALA A 55 8.94 -8.34 -9.35
C ALA A 55 10.21 -8.89 -8.70
N PHE A 56 10.18 -10.13 -8.21
CA PHE A 56 11.36 -10.82 -7.66
C PHE A 56 12.48 -10.96 -8.70
N LEU A 57 12.16 -11.40 -9.91
CA LEU A 57 13.14 -11.58 -10.98
C LEU A 57 13.78 -10.24 -11.37
N GLU A 58 12.99 -9.17 -11.46
CA GLU A 58 13.49 -7.83 -11.75
C GLU A 58 14.44 -7.32 -10.66
N LEU A 59 14.04 -7.42 -9.39
CA LEU A 59 14.84 -6.97 -8.23
C LEU A 59 16.15 -7.75 -8.08
N SER A 60 16.12 -9.05 -8.38
CA SER A 60 17.30 -9.91 -8.27
C SER A 60 18.44 -9.44 -9.19
N ASP A 61 18.12 -8.77 -10.29
CA ASP A 61 19.08 -8.28 -11.27
C ASP A 61 19.45 -6.79 -11.10
N SER A 62 18.65 -5.97 -10.39
CA SER A 62 18.68 -4.50 -10.60
C SER A 62 18.63 -3.55 -9.39
N GLY A 63 18.35 -3.97 -8.13
CA GLY A 63 18.55 -3.07 -6.97
C GLY A 63 17.58 -3.17 -5.80
N ASP A 64 17.33 -2.03 -5.13
CA ASP A 64 16.77 -1.93 -3.75
C ASP A 64 15.24 -2.15 -3.64
N SER A 65 14.44 -1.71 -4.63
CA SER A 65 12.97 -1.89 -4.66
C SER A 65 12.40 -1.88 -6.06
N THR A 66 11.25 -2.53 -6.29
CA THR A 66 10.47 -2.47 -7.54
C THR A 66 9.00 -2.13 -7.29
N SER A 67 8.31 -1.67 -8.34
CA SER A 67 6.89 -1.33 -8.33
C SER A 67 6.03 -2.52 -8.74
N VAL A 68 5.03 -2.84 -7.93
CA VAL A 68 4.05 -3.91 -8.20
C VAL A 68 2.66 -3.31 -8.29
N GLU A 69 1.97 -3.56 -9.40
CA GLU A 69 0.59 -3.12 -9.60
C GLU A 69 -0.41 -4.06 -8.93
N VAL A 70 -1.23 -3.54 -8.03
CA VAL A 70 -2.22 -4.29 -7.25
C VAL A 70 -3.60 -3.64 -7.35
N ASP A 71 -4.65 -4.43 -7.26
CA ASP A 71 -6.03 -3.95 -7.12
C ASP A 71 -6.44 -3.89 -5.63
N GLU A 72 -7.71 -3.55 -5.37
CA GLU A 72 -8.22 -3.43 -4.00
C GLU A 72 -8.26 -4.79 -3.27
N ASP A 73 -8.69 -5.84 -3.96
CA ASP A 73 -8.77 -7.20 -3.40
C ASP A 73 -7.37 -7.71 -3.03
N ASP A 74 -6.38 -7.46 -3.89
CA ASP A 74 -4.96 -7.69 -3.62
C ASP A 74 -4.54 -6.97 -2.32
N LEU A 75 -4.89 -5.70 -2.13
CA LEU A 75 -4.52 -4.94 -0.92
C LEU A 75 -5.12 -5.52 0.36
N TRP A 76 -6.40 -5.93 0.33
CA TRP A 76 -7.03 -6.57 1.48
C TRP A 76 -6.43 -7.93 1.81
N LEU A 77 -6.10 -8.72 0.79
CA LEU A 77 -5.40 -9.99 0.96
C LEU A 77 -4.00 -9.79 1.54
N LEU A 78 -3.22 -8.85 0.98
CA LEU A 78 -1.89 -8.52 1.46
C LEU A 78 -1.92 -7.99 2.91
N ARG A 79 -2.94 -7.21 3.28
CA ARG A 79 -3.15 -6.73 4.65
C ARG A 79 -3.29 -7.89 5.64
N GLU A 80 -4.02 -8.93 5.26
CA GLU A 80 -4.33 -10.09 6.11
C GLU A 80 -3.09 -10.96 6.35
N VAL A 81 -2.32 -11.24 5.30
CA VAL A 81 -1.13 -12.08 5.43
C VAL A 81 0.06 -11.35 6.07
N THR A 82 0.05 -10.02 6.06
CA THR A 82 1.14 -9.21 6.65
C THR A 82 1.05 -9.14 8.18
N ASN A 83 2.02 -9.74 8.85
CA ASN A 83 2.18 -9.70 10.30
C ASN A 83 3.22 -8.63 10.72
N SER A 84 2.80 -7.65 11.53
CA SER A 84 3.64 -6.50 11.93
C SER A 84 4.90 -6.86 12.72
N GLY A 85 4.94 -8.05 13.34
CA GLY A 85 6.09 -8.51 14.12
C GLY A 85 7.24 -9.08 13.27
N ILE A 86 7.02 -9.28 11.97
CA ILE A 86 8.01 -9.92 11.09
C ILE A 86 9.16 -8.97 10.79
N SER A 87 10.36 -9.50 10.95
CA SER A 87 11.60 -8.85 10.55
C SER A 87 12.51 -9.80 9.78
N TYR A 88 13.12 -9.30 8.72
CA TYR A 88 14.17 -10.00 7.95
C TYR A 88 15.41 -9.14 7.94
N ASN A 89 16.58 -9.73 8.20
CA ASN A 89 17.88 -9.03 8.16
C ASN A 89 17.93 -7.72 8.99
N GLY A 90 17.17 -7.64 10.08
CA GLY A 90 17.09 -6.44 10.94
C GLY A 90 16.05 -5.39 10.50
N GLU A 91 15.43 -5.57 9.34
CA GLU A 91 14.37 -4.69 8.83
C GLU A 91 13.00 -5.15 9.32
N ARG A 92 12.15 -4.21 9.77
CA ARG A 92 10.77 -4.50 10.19
C ARG A 92 9.82 -4.60 9.00
N ILE A 93 9.99 -5.65 8.21
CA ILE A 93 9.24 -5.94 6.97
C ILE A 93 7.73 -5.83 7.17
N GLY A 94 7.19 -6.48 8.21
CA GLY A 94 5.75 -6.49 8.47
C GLY A 94 5.17 -5.10 8.73
N LEU A 95 5.91 -4.25 9.44
CA LEU A 95 5.48 -2.86 9.70
C LEU A 95 5.61 -1.99 8.45
N SER A 96 6.67 -2.19 7.66
CA SER A 96 6.88 -1.50 6.38
C SER A 96 5.74 -1.79 5.39
N LEU A 97 5.41 -3.07 5.21
CA LEU A 97 4.31 -3.51 4.35
C LEU A 97 2.96 -2.95 4.82
N LYS A 98 2.65 -3.04 6.12
CA LYS A 98 1.39 -2.46 6.64
C LYS A 98 1.27 -0.97 6.33
N LYS A 99 2.37 -0.20 6.45
CA LYS A 99 2.35 1.22 6.08
C LYS A 99 2.03 1.40 4.60
N LYS A 100 2.72 0.70 3.71
CA LYS A 100 2.52 0.80 2.26
C LYS A 100 1.08 0.43 1.86
N ILE A 101 0.57 -0.67 2.41
CA ILE A 101 -0.79 -1.15 2.14
C ILE A 101 -1.84 -0.16 2.67
N TYR A 102 -1.73 0.29 3.92
CA TYR A 102 -2.69 1.24 4.48
C TYR A 102 -2.61 2.62 3.84
N THR A 103 -1.44 3.06 3.38
CA THR A 103 -1.32 4.27 2.56
C THR A 103 -2.10 4.10 1.25
N ALA A 104 -1.92 3.00 0.53
CA ALA A 104 -2.66 2.77 -0.71
C ALA A 104 -4.19 2.70 -0.49
N LEU A 105 -4.65 1.99 0.55
CA LEU A 105 -6.07 1.94 0.92
C LEU A 105 -6.63 3.31 1.34
N HIS A 106 -5.85 4.09 2.08
CA HIS A 106 -6.24 5.44 2.48
C HIS A 106 -6.36 6.37 1.28
N ASP A 107 -5.40 6.31 0.35
CA ASP A 107 -5.40 7.16 -0.85
C ASP A 107 -6.60 6.83 -1.76
N MET A 108 -6.97 5.55 -1.84
CA MET A 108 -8.20 5.09 -2.51
C MET A 108 -9.44 5.69 -1.85
N TYR A 109 -9.57 5.58 -0.52
CA TYR A 109 -10.69 6.15 0.23
C TYR A 109 -10.80 7.67 0.05
N VAL A 110 -9.67 8.39 0.13
CA VAL A 110 -9.66 9.84 -0.07
C VAL A 110 -10.07 10.21 -1.49
N SER A 111 -9.61 9.46 -2.50
CA SER A 111 -10.02 9.69 -3.90
C SER A 111 -11.52 9.54 -4.07
N GLU A 112 -12.11 8.47 -3.53
CA GLU A 112 -13.56 8.23 -3.61
C GLU A 112 -14.36 9.36 -2.93
N VAL A 113 -13.94 9.77 -1.74
CA VAL A 113 -14.61 10.87 -1.02
C VAL A 113 -14.49 12.20 -1.79
N LEU A 114 -13.34 12.49 -2.38
CA LEU A 114 -13.14 13.70 -3.18
C LEU A 114 -13.98 13.69 -4.46
N ASP A 115 -14.15 12.53 -5.10
CA ASP A 115 -14.99 12.38 -6.29
C ASP A 115 -16.49 12.55 -5.95
N GLU A 116 -16.92 12.15 -4.75
CA GLU A 116 -18.29 12.36 -4.26
C GLU A 116 -18.57 13.81 -3.82
N MET A 117 -17.53 14.58 -3.49
CA MET A 117 -17.66 16.00 -3.18
C MET A 117 -17.83 16.80 -4.48
N GLU A 118 -19.07 16.95 -4.95
CA GLU A 118 -19.41 17.97 -5.95
C GLU A 118 -18.99 19.35 -5.38
N LEU A 119 -17.84 19.84 -5.83
CA LEU A 119 -17.36 21.16 -5.45
C LEU A 119 -18.42 22.18 -5.91
N PRO A 120 -18.84 23.11 -5.05
CA PRO A 120 -19.74 24.16 -5.48
C PRO A 120 -19.10 24.91 -6.66
N PRO A 121 -19.89 25.33 -7.66
CA PRO A 121 -19.35 26.03 -8.82
C PRO A 121 -18.50 27.20 -8.34
N VAL A 122 -17.23 27.21 -8.76
CA VAL A 122 -16.29 28.29 -8.44
C VAL A 122 -16.89 29.57 -9.01
N ASP A 123 -17.33 30.47 -8.14
CA ASP A 123 -17.81 31.78 -8.53
C ASP A 123 -16.61 32.63 -8.99
N LEU A 124 -16.33 32.59 -10.29
CA LEU A 124 -15.29 33.38 -10.95
C LEU A 124 -15.57 34.90 -10.91
N SER A 125 -16.68 35.35 -10.33
CA SER A 125 -16.95 36.78 -10.11
C SER A 125 -16.19 37.38 -8.92
N ILE A 126 -15.55 36.54 -8.08
CA ILE A 126 -14.60 37.00 -7.06
C ILE A 126 -13.24 37.22 -7.74
N THR A 127 -13.12 38.30 -8.50
CA THR A 127 -11.81 38.89 -8.76
C THR A 127 -11.25 39.40 -7.44
N GLU A 128 -10.05 38.95 -7.08
CA GLU A 128 -9.36 39.28 -5.83
C GLU A 128 -9.49 40.77 -5.48
N PRO A 129 -10.16 41.15 -4.38
CA PRO A 129 -10.04 42.49 -3.88
C PRO A 129 -8.76 42.54 -3.05
N ASN A 130 -7.70 43.11 -3.64
CA ASN A 130 -6.50 43.63 -2.97
C ASN A 130 -6.18 42.97 -1.62
N MET A 131 -5.33 41.94 -1.65
CA MET A 131 -4.68 41.42 -0.44
C MET A 131 -3.84 42.55 0.18
N ASN A 132 -4.46 43.31 1.08
CA ASN A 132 -3.84 44.44 1.75
C ASN A 132 -2.79 43.87 2.71
N ARG A 133 -1.52 43.97 2.32
CA ARG A 133 -0.35 43.39 3.01
C ARG A 133 -0.18 43.88 4.45
N ASP A 134 -0.89 44.93 4.84
CA ASP A 134 -0.82 45.54 6.17
C ASP A 134 -1.48 44.73 7.29
N ARG A 135 -2.22 43.64 7.00
CA ARG A 135 -2.84 42.80 8.06
C ARG A 135 -1.95 41.68 8.60
N LEU A 136 -0.79 41.40 8.01
CA LEU A 136 0.10 40.34 8.52
C LEU A 136 0.96 40.76 9.73
N ASP A 137 1.12 42.06 9.98
CA ASP A 137 1.98 42.53 11.09
C ASP A 137 1.27 42.51 12.47
N ALA A 138 -0.04 42.25 12.50
CA ALA A 138 -0.81 42.25 13.75
C ALA A 138 -0.58 41.02 14.64
N PHE A 139 0.00 39.94 14.11
CA PHE A 139 0.21 38.70 14.87
C PHE A 139 1.63 38.55 15.44
N HIS A 140 2.54 39.51 15.19
CA HIS A 140 3.92 39.44 15.67
C HIS A 140 4.17 40.09 17.04
N TYR A 141 3.17 40.70 17.68
CA TYR A 141 3.34 41.44 18.95
C TYR A 141 2.69 40.79 20.19
N LEU A 142 2.36 39.50 20.16
CA LEU A 142 1.74 38.82 21.32
C LEU A 142 2.63 37.79 22.03
N GLU A 143 3.92 37.67 21.70
CA GLU A 143 4.81 36.69 22.33
C GLU A 143 5.96 37.27 23.17
N ASP A 144 6.06 38.59 23.35
CA ASP A 144 7.08 39.18 24.23
C ASP A 144 6.43 40.15 25.24
N GLU A 145 5.79 39.62 26.28
CA GLU A 145 5.74 40.26 27.61
C GLU A 145 5.07 39.31 28.63
N SER A 146 5.87 38.40 29.21
CA SER A 146 5.59 37.87 30.54
C SER A 146 6.92 37.51 31.24
N GLU A 147 7.55 38.53 31.83
CA GLU A 147 8.39 38.36 33.04
C GLU A 147 7.52 38.56 34.28
#